data_AF-A0A7X8MZT5-F1
#
_entry.id   AF-A0A7X8MZT5-F1
#
_cell.length_a   1.000
_cell.length_b   1.000
_cell.length_c   1.000
_cell.angle_alpha   90.00
_cell.angle_beta   90.00
_cell.angle_gamma   90.00
#
_symmetry.space_group_name_H-M   'P 1'
#
loop_
_entity.id
_entity.type
_entity.pdbx_description
1 polymer ?
#
loop_
_entity_poly.entity_id
_entity_poly.type
_entity_poly.pdbx_seq_one_letter_code
_entity_poly.pdbx_strand_id
1 'polypeptide(L)'
;MTHEHLKELKILNAALIIGGLVLMFLSVTFGTAIGDSWLDGVGGMADTSNYERIVDTQTNNFVIIGSILFGAGVLTLLGTYYLSARYIRLADGEKEE
;
A
#
# COMPACT_ATOMS: atom_id res chain seq x y z
N MET A 1 6.70 -15.06 -21.44
CA MET A 1 5.73 -14.19 -20.74
C MET A 1 4.63 -13.85 -21.73
N THR A 2 3.43 -14.42 -21.58
CA THR A 2 2.27 -14.06 -22.42
C THR A 2 1.82 -12.65 -22.06
N HIS A 3 1.40 -11.86 -23.06
CA HIS A 3 1.00 -10.45 -22.90
C HIS A 3 -0.07 -10.21 -21.82
N GLU A 4 -0.87 -11.23 -21.49
CA GLU A 4 -1.92 -11.21 -20.47
C GLU A 4 -1.34 -11.10 -19.04
N HIS A 5 -0.32 -11.88 -18.71
CA HIS A 5 0.32 -11.85 -17.39
C HIS A 5 1.00 -10.49 -17.10
N LEU A 6 1.54 -9.84 -18.14
CA LEU A 6 2.12 -8.50 -18.02
C LEU A 6 1.06 -7.44 -17.73
N LYS A 7 -0.15 -7.59 -18.28
CA LYS A 7 -1.25 -6.65 -18.06
C LYS A 7 -1.79 -6.77 -16.63
N GLU A 8 -1.95 -8.00 -16.13
CA GLU A 8 -2.37 -8.26 -14.75
C GLU A 8 -1.37 -7.72 -13.73
N LEU A 9 -0.06 -7.95 -13.94
CA LEU A 9 0.98 -7.41 -13.05
C LEU A 9 0.96 -5.88 -12.97
N LYS A 10 0.71 -5.19 -14.09
CA LYS A 10 0.60 -3.71 -14.09
C LYS A 10 -0.62 -3.23 -13.33
N ILE A 11 -1.77 -3.89 -13.51
CA ILE A 11 -3.00 -3.54 -12.79
C ILE A 11 -2.84 -3.80 -11.30
N LEU A 12 -2.27 -4.95 -10.92
CA LEU A 12 -2.01 -5.30 -9.53
C LEU A 12 -1.05 -4.30 -8.87
N ASN A 13 0.03 -3.92 -9.55
CA ASN A 13 0.98 -2.94 -9.03
C ASN A 13 0.31 -1.56 -8.84
N ALA A 14 -0.45 -1.09 -9.84
CA ALA A 14 -1.20 0.15 -9.72
C ALA A 14 -2.19 0.11 -8.55
N ALA A 15 -2.89 -1.01 -8.36
CA ALA A 15 -3.79 -1.22 -7.24
C ALA A 15 -3.07 -1.22 -5.88
N LEU A 16 -1.86 -1.80 -5.79
CA LEU A 16 -1.03 -1.77 -4.58
C LEU A 16 -0.60 -0.35 -4.21
N ILE A 17 -0.15 0.44 -5.19
CA ILE A 17 0.27 1.82 -4.97
C ILE A 17 -0.91 2.68 -4.56
N ILE A 18 -1.99 2.66 -5.34
CA ILE A 18 -3.19 3.47 -5.08
C ILE A 18 -3.83 3.04 -3.76
N GLY A 19 -4.01 1.73 -3.55
CA GLY A 19 -4.57 1.19 -2.33
C GLY A 19 -3.73 1.55 -1.10
N GLY A 20 -2.40 1.45 -1.21
CA GLY A 20 -1.48 1.87 -0.15
C GLY A 20 -1.62 3.35 0.20
N LEU A 21 -1.69 4.23 -0.80
CA LEU A 21 -1.90 5.67 -0.60
C LEU A 21 -3.25 5.96 0.06
N VAL A 22 -4.33 5.36 -0.45
CA VAL A 22 -5.69 5.50 0.11
C VAL A 22 -5.70 5.10 1.59
N LEU A 23 -5.09 3.96 1.93
CA LEU A 23 -4.99 3.49 3.32
C LEU A 23 -4.20 4.45 4.21
N MET A 24 -3.09 5.01 3.72
CA MET A 24 -2.29 5.97 4.49
C MET A 24 -3.04 7.28 4.74
N PHE A 25 -3.63 7.87 3.69
CA PHE A 25 -4.26 9.20 3.78
C PHE A 25 -5.64 9.18 4.45
N LEU A 26 -6.38 8.07 4.34
CA LEU A 26 -7.66 7.90 5.04
C LEU A 26 -7.54 7.10 6.35
N SER A 27 -6.31 6.86 6.82
CA SER A 27 -6.04 6.12 8.06
C SER A 27 -6.77 6.69 9.27
N VAL A 28 -6.80 8.02 9.41
CA VAL A 28 -7.51 8.70 10.51
C VAL A 28 -9.00 8.42 10.43
N THR A 29 -9.62 8.53 9.24
CA THR A 29 -11.05 8.27 9.05
C THR A 29 -11.41 6.82 9.37
N PHE A 30 -10.56 5.86 8.98
CA PHE A 30 -10.78 4.46 9.33
C PHE A 30 -10.54 4.20 10.83
N GLY A 31 -9.52 4.82 11.41
CA GLY A 31 -9.22 4.73 12.85
C GLY A 31 -10.36 5.27 13.71
N THR A 32 -10.92 6.44 13.35
CA THR A 32 -12.09 7.01 14.04
C THR A 32 -13.32 6.15 13.85
N ALA A 33 -13.59 5.64 12.64
CA ALA A 33 -14.74 4.77 12.39
C ALA A 33 -14.69 3.47 13.23
N ILE A 34 -13.50 2.88 13.41
CA ILE A 34 -13.33 1.72 14.30
C ILE A 34 -13.47 2.14 15.77
N GLY A 35 -12.92 3.29 16.15
CA GLY A 35 -13.07 3.84 17.50
C GLY A 35 -14.53 4.07 17.87
N ASP A 36 -15.31 4.67 16.97
CA ASP A 36 -16.74 4.94 17.14
C ASP A 36 -17.54 3.64 17.24
N SER A 37 -17.27 2.68 16.36
CA SER A 37 -17.90 1.35 16.43
C SER A 37 -17.56 0.61 17.73
N TRP A 38 -16.33 0.78 18.25
CA TRP A 38 -15.93 0.22 19.54
C TRP A 38 -16.65 0.93 20.69
N LEU A 39 -16.75 2.27 20.65
CA LEU A 39 -17.42 3.08 21.66
C LEU A 39 -18.90 2.71 21.78
N ASP A 40 -19.60 2.53 20.65
CA ASP A 40 -20.97 2.04 20.63
C ASP A 40 -21.10 0.64 21.25
N GLY A 41 -20.13 -0.25 20.98
CA GLY A 41 -20.09 -1.60 21.54
C GLY A 41 -19.91 -1.66 23.06
N VAL A 42 -19.29 -0.64 23.67
CA VAL A 42 -19.13 -0.52 25.13
C VAL A 42 -20.23 0.32 25.78
N GLY A 43 -21.29 0.69 25.04
CA GLY A 43 -22.45 1.42 25.56
C GLY A 43 -22.35 2.95 25.46
N GLY A 44 -21.47 3.46 24.59
CA GLY A 44 -21.37 4.89 24.28
C GLY A 44 -20.63 5.74 25.33
N MET A 45 -20.19 5.13 26.43
CA MET A 45 -19.45 5.80 27.50
C MET A 45 -18.16 5.05 27.79
N ALA A 46 -17.05 5.65 27.40
CA ALA A 46 -15.71 5.17 27.70
C ALA A 46 -14.86 6.34 28.22
N ASP A 47 -13.82 5.99 28.97
CA ASP A 47 -12.76 6.95 29.28
C ASP A 47 -12.14 7.46 27.97
N THR A 48 -12.03 8.77 27.83
CA THR A 48 -11.45 9.44 26.66
C THR A 48 -10.07 8.86 26.32
N SER A 49 -9.27 8.53 27.34
CA SER A 49 -7.94 7.95 27.16
C SER A 49 -7.96 6.58 26.48
N ASN A 50 -9.01 5.77 26.72
CA ASN A 50 -9.17 4.46 26.08
C ASN A 50 -9.63 4.60 24.63
N TYR A 51 -10.55 5.53 24.37
CA TYR A 51 -11.01 5.81 23.01
C TYR A 51 -9.86 6.33 22.12
N GLU A 52 -9.12 7.34 22.59
CA GLU A 52 -7.97 7.90 21.87
C GLU A 52 -6.93 6.82 21.58
N ARG A 53 -6.62 5.96 22.56
CA ARG A 53 -5.68 4.86 22.36
C ARG A 53 -6.09 3.90 21.25
N ILE A 54 -7.39 3.59 21.14
CA ILE A 54 -7.92 2.69 20.12
C ILE A 54 -7.88 3.36 18.75
N VAL A 55 -8.35 4.60 18.64
CA VAL A 55 -8.30 5.38 17.39
C VAL A 55 -6.86 5.53 16.90
N ASP A 56 -5.93 5.88 17.77
CA ASP A 56 -4.52 6.05 17.41
C ASP A 56 -3.87 4.73 16.98
N THR A 57 -4.15 3.64 17.71
CA THR A 57 -3.62 2.32 17.37
C THR A 57 -4.12 1.88 16.00
N GLN A 58 -5.41 2.06 15.70
CA GLN A 58 -5.98 1.67 14.42
C GLN A 58 -5.51 2.57 13.28
N THR A 59 -5.44 3.88 13.52
CA THR A 59 -4.87 4.85 12.57
C THR A 59 -3.45 4.44 12.19
N ASN A 60 -2.60 4.18 13.20
CA ASN A 60 -1.21 3.80 12.96
C ASN A 60 -1.10 2.47 12.21
N ASN A 61 -1.96 1.48 12.53
CA ASN A 61 -2.01 0.22 11.79
C ASN A 61 -2.33 0.43 10.30
N PHE A 62 -3.31 1.28 9.97
CA PHE A 62 -3.64 1.60 8.58
C PHE A 62 -2.51 2.31 7.86
N VAL A 63 -1.81 3.24 8.53
CA VAL A 63 -0.62 3.89 7.97
C VAL A 63 0.48 2.87 7.68
N ILE A 64 0.76 1.95 8.62
CA ILE A 64 1.79 0.91 8.45
C ILE A 64 1.45 -0.01 7.28
N ILE A 65 0.21 -0.52 7.24
CA ILE A 65 -0.25 -1.41 6.16
C ILE A 65 -0.17 -0.67 4.81
N GLY A 66 -0.68 0.57 4.76
CA GLY A 66 -0.65 1.38 3.55
C GLY A 66 0.78 1.67 3.08
N SER A 67 1.70 1.93 4.01
CA SER A 67 3.13 2.16 3.72
C SER A 67 3.80 0.92 3.15
N ILE A 68 3.49 -0.26 3.69
CA ILE A 68 4.03 -1.54 3.18
C ILE A 68 3.52 -1.80 1.76
N LEU A 69 2.22 -1.62 1.51
CA LEU A 69 1.61 -1.82 0.19
C LEU A 69 2.18 -0.83 -0.85
N PHE A 70 2.26 0.44 -0.48
CA PHE A 70 2.85 1.48 -1.31
C PHE A 70 4.33 1.19 -1.60
N GLY A 71 5.11 0.90 -0.56
CA GLY A 71 6.53 0.59 -0.67
C GLY A 71 6.80 -0.64 -1.55
N ALA A 72 6.03 -1.72 -1.38
CA ALA A 72 6.13 -2.92 -2.20
C ALA A 72 5.79 -2.65 -3.68
N GLY A 73 4.75 -1.83 -3.94
CA GLY A 73 4.38 -1.41 -5.28
C GLY A 73 5.48 -0.61 -5.97
N VAL A 74 6.02 0.41 -5.28
CA VAL A 74 7.13 1.24 -5.78
C VAL A 74 8.39 0.41 -6.02
N LEU A 75 8.77 -0.47 -5.08
CA LEU A 75 9.95 -1.33 -5.23
C LEU A 75 9.82 -2.27 -6.43
N THR A 76 8.64 -2.83 -6.63
CA THR A 76 8.36 -3.71 -7.78
C THR A 76 8.44 -2.93 -9.10
N LEU A 77 7.94 -1.68 -9.12
CA LEU A 77 8.01 -0.81 -10.29
C LEU A 77 9.47 -0.46 -10.63
N LEU A 78 10.26 -0.05 -9.63
CA LEU A 78 11.68 0.27 -9.78
C LEU A 78 12.50 -0.95 -10.20
N GLY A 79 12.25 -2.12 -9.59
CA GLY A 79 12.92 -3.37 -9.95
C GLY A 79 12.66 -3.76 -11.41
N THR A 80 11.40 -3.66 -11.85
CA THR A 80 11.01 -3.94 -13.24
C THR A 80 11.68 -2.96 -14.21
N TYR A 81 11.72 -1.67 -13.87
CA TYR A 81 12.40 -0.65 -14.66
C TYR A 81 13.91 -0.92 -14.77
N TYR A 82 14.57 -1.25 -13.66
CA TYR A 82 16.01 -1.53 -13.64
C TYR A 82 16.37 -2.80 -14.43
N LEU A 83 15.60 -3.88 -14.27
CA LEU A 83 15.79 -5.13 -15.01
C LEU A 83 15.60 -4.93 -16.52
N SER A 84 14.53 -4.22 -16.92
CA SER A 84 14.28 -3.94 -18.35
C SER A 84 15.36 -3.04 -18.96
N ALA A 85 15.80 -1.99 -18.26
CA ALA A 85 16.89 -1.13 -18.71
C ALA A 85 18.21 -1.91 -18.88
N ARG A 86 18.53 -2.82 -17.94
CA ARG A 86 19.71 -3.69 -18.03
C ARG A 86 19.61 -4.65 -19.22
N TYR A 87 18.43 -5.22 -19.45
CA TYR A 87 18.21 -6.17 -20.55
C TYR A 87 18.40 -5.51 -21.91
N ILE A 88 17.87 -4.30 -22.10
CA ILE A 88 18.04 -3.53 -23.35
C ILE A 88 19.52 -3.25 -23.62
N ARG A 89 20.28 -2.83 -22.59
CA ARG A 89 21.73 -2.58 -22.74
C ARG A 89 22.53 -3.83 -23.14
N LEU A 90 22.16 -5.01 -22.66
CA LEU A 90 22.82 -6.26 -23.06
C LEU A 90 22.48 -6.64 -24.51
N ALA A 91 21.22 -6.43 -24.92
CA ALA A 91 20.77 -6.72 -26.27
C ALA A 91 21.37 -5.78 -27.35
N ASP A 92 21.71 -4.54 -26.99
CA ASP A 92 22.44 -3.63 -27.88
C ASP A 92 23.94 -3.97 -27.95
N GLY A 93 24.53 -4.50 -26.87
CA GLY A 93 25.92 -4.95 -26.86
C GLY A 93 26.19 -6.19 -27.74
N GLU A 94 25.22 -7.09 -27.92
CA GLU A 94 25.34 -8.24 -28.82
C GLU A 94 25.24 -7.88 -30.32
N LYS A 95 24.82 -6.66 -30.67
CA LYS A 95 24.69 -6.24 -32.08
C LYS A 95 25.94 -5.59 -32.66
N GLU A 96 26.96 -5.34 -31.84
CA GLU A 96 28.21 -4.70 -32.25
C GLU A 96 29.38 -5.69 -32.40
N GLU A 97 29.17 -7.00 -32.17
CA GLU A 97 30.13 -8.09 -32.46
C GLU A 97 29.72 -8.91 -33.70
#